data_AF-A0A6A6Q645-F1
#
_entry.id   AF-A0A6A6Q645-F1
#
_cell.length_a   1.000
_cell.length_b   1.000
_cell.length_c   1.000
_cell.angle_alpha   90.00
_cell.angle_beta   90.00
_cell.angle_gamma   90.00
#
_symmetry.space_group_name_H-M   'P 1'
#
loop_
_entity.id
_entity.type
_entity.pdbx_description
1 polymer ?
#
loop_
_entity_poly.entity_id
_entity_poly.type
_entity_poly.pdbx_seq_one_letter_code
_entity_poly.pdbx_strand_id
1 'polypeptide(L)'
;MSDGYETVTARCLCGVARHQLELAKADLPLRLSICHCHSCRHMTGTLGLTFIQLAADYAPAPAVLANLTAFPFSKRLTQYFCSTCGTLMLSHYWKDGDDRSKGEQWDAMTGTLEQADGIFELQSHEFVADTLDGGQADFLPSVNGKAISRWAGWPGKSEQLPLYWTSPNRPSIRESRAEKVHAHCKCGGVQFWIARPSERSEQASCPWPDLIIPDHSTEARPAPAAWWLCDGGKKFLAGVCACNSCRLDTGMEWMPWAFVPAIDITLDAEGDVPFSLPFSTLRAYTSSPHVIRWSY
;
A
#
# COMPACT_ATOMS: atom_id res chain seq x y z
N MET A 1 25.45 22.01 18.61
CA MET A 1 24.32 22.19 17.68
C MET A 1 24.69 21.42 16.43
N SER A 2 23.86 20.44 16.06
CA SER A 2 24.12 19.44 15.03
C SER A 2 23.93 20.05 13.63
N ASP A 3 24.90 20.85 13.18
CA ASP A 3 24.77 21.65 11.96
C ASP A 3 24.77 20.85 10.63
N GLY A 4 24.85 19.51 10.68
CA GLY A 4 24.93 18.65 9.48
C GLY A 4 23.77 17.67 9.25
N TYR A 5 22.89 17.48 10.23
CA TYR A 5 21.84 16.46 10.19
C TYR A 5 20.45 17.06 10.38
N GLU A 6 19.46 16.39 9.80
CA GLU A 6 18.03 16.61 9.97
C GLU A 6 17.44 15.35 10.65
N THR A 7 16.81 15.52 11.81
CA THR A 7 16.19 14.42 12.55
C THR A 7 14.73 14.26 12.13
N VAL A 8 14.38 13.13 11.50
CA VAL A 8 13.00 12.81 11.11
C VAL A 8 12.48 11.65 11.94
N THR A 9 11.28 11.77 12.49
CA THR A 9 10.62 10.62 13.14
C THR A 9 9.89 9.76 12.12
N ALA A 10 10.12 8.45 12.14
CA ALA A 10 9.24 7.42 11.62
C ALA A 10 8.41 6.79 12.75
N ARG A 11 7.09 6.62 12.57
CA ARG A 11 6.24 5.91 13.55
C ARG A 11 5.16 5.05 12.89
N CYS A 12 4.75 4.00 13.59
CA CYS A 12 3.56 3.23 13.24
C CYS A 12 2.26 3.91 13.71
N LEU A 13 1.11 3.35 13.31
CA LEU A 13 -0.20 3.88 13.71
C LEU A 13 -0.41 3.89 15.24
N CYS A 14 -0.04 2.80 15.93
CA CYS A 14 -0.22 2.71 17.38
C CYS A 14 0.89 3.42 18.19
N GLY A 15 1.95 3.92 17.53
CA GLY A 15 3.07 4.61 18.17
C GLY A 15 4.06 3.73 18.94
N VAL A 16 3.82 2.43 19.10
CA VAL A 16 4.73 1.49 19.80
C VAL A 16 6.07 1.38 19.07
N ALA A 17 6.04 1.22 17.75
CA ALA A 17 7.23 1.30 16.92
C ALA A 17 7.46 2.76 16.52
N ARG A 18 8.53 3.34 17.05
CA ARG A 18 8.99 4.70 16.73
C ARG A 18 10.50 4.66 16.50
N HIS A 19 10.95 5.44 15.53
CA HIS A 19 12.36 5.50 15.16
C HIS A 19 12.75 6.93 14.75
N GLN A 20 13.83 7.46 15.31
CA GLN A 20 14.45 8.70 14.88
C GLN A 20 15.52 8.41 13.83
N LEU A 21 15.34 8.98 12.65
CA LEU A 21 16.27 8.91 11.53
C LEU A 21 17.10 10.19 11.51
N GLU A 22 18.42 10.05 11.66
CA GLU A 22 19.37 11.16 11.47
C GLU A 22 19.80 11.18 10.01
N LEU A 23 19.27 12.13 9.24
CA LEU A 23 19.51 12.23 7.80
C LEU A 23 20.53 13.33 7.53
N ALA A 24 21.60 13.04 6.80
CA ALA A 24 22.58 14.06 6.46
C ALA A 24 21.94 15.09 5.52
N LYS A 25 22.01 16.38 5.87
CA LYS A 25 21.41 17.46 5.06
C LYS A 25 21.98 17.54 3.65
N ALA A 26 23.23 17.10 3.47
CA ALA A 26 23.89 17.05 2.16
C ALA A 26 23.27 16.01 1.20
N ASP A 27 22.57 15.00 1.73
CA ASP A 27 21.94 13.93 0.95
C ASP A 27 20.45 14.22 0.68
N LEU A 28 19.91 15.30 1.24
CA LEU A 28 18.52 15.70 1.07
C LEU A 28 18.30 16.50 -0.23
N PRO A 29 17.18 16.29 -0.94
CA PRO A 29 16.14 15.28 -0.66
C PRO A 29 16.57 13.87 -1.07
N LEU A 30 16.22 12.88 -0.25
CA LEU A 30 16.42 11.47 -0.56
C LEU A 30 15.55 11.03 -1.75
N ARG A 31 15.99 9.99 -2.43
CA ARG A 31 15.22 9.38 -3.51
C ARG A 31 14.10 8.51 -2.95
N LEU A 32 12.86 8.85 -3.27
CA LEU A 32 11.71 7.97 -3.12
C LEU A 32 11.47 7.19 -4.42
N SER A 33 11.30 5.87 -4.29
CA SER A 33 10.83 4.97 -5.35
C SER A 33 9.50 4.33 -5.00
N ILE A 34 8.69 4.04 -6.01
CA ILE A 34 7.45 3.25 -5.87
C ILE A 34 7.64 1.92 -6.60
N CYS A 35 7.67 0.82 -5.86
CA CYS A 35 7.76 -0.52 -6.43
C CYS A 35 6.39 -1.12 -6.70
N HIS A 36 6.11 -1.44 -7.97
CA HIS A 36 4.84 -2.00 -8.43
C HIS A 36 4.86 -3.52 -8.62
N CYS A 37 5.94 -4.19 -8.22
CA CYS A 37 6.04 -5.63 -8.41
C CYS A 37 4.88 -6.37 -7.73
N HIS A 38 4.52 -7.53 -8.29
CA HIS A 38 3.41 -8.34 -7.79
C HIS A 38 3.52 -8.64 -6.29
N SER A 39 4.73 -8.93 -5.82
CA SER A 39 4.98 -9.24 -4.41
C SER A 39 4.80 -8.04 -3.48
N CYS A 40 5.17 -6.82 -3.90
CA CYS A 40 4.99 -5.62 -3.09
C CYS A 40 3.52 -5.24 -2.97
N ARG A 41 2.76 -5.33 -4.07
CA ARG A 41 1.31 -5.08 -4.06
C ARG A 41 0.57 -6.07 -3.15
N HIS A 42 0.90 -7.36 -3.24
CA HIS A 42 0.29 -8.39 -2.38
C HIS A 42 0.73 -8.38 -0.92
N MET A 43 1.90 -7.83 -0.61
CA MET A 43 2.32 -7.68 0.78
C MET A 43 1.66 -6.48 1.43
N THR A 44 1.63 -5.34 0.73
CA THR A 44 1.11 -4.08 1.29
C THR A 44 -0.41 -4.00 1.24
N GLY A 45 -1.07 -4.74 0.34
CA GLY A 45 -2.47 -4.55 0.02
C GLY A 45 -2.76 -3.23 -0.72
N THR A 46 -1.70 -2.55 -1.19
CA THR A 46 -1.78 -1.29 -1.93
C THR A 46 -1.34 -1.47 -3.38
N LEU A 47 -1.37 -0.40 -4.18
CA LEU A 47 -0.95 -0.43 -5.59
C LEU A 47 0.56 -0.31 -5.81
N GLY A 48 1.35 -0.14 -4.75
CA GLY A 48 2.81 -0.12 -4.81
C GLY A 48 3.44 0.15 -3.44
N LEU A 49 4.70 -0.23 -3.28
CA LEU A 49 5.46 0.03 -2.05
C LEU A 49 6.28 1.33 -2.20
N THR A 50 6.03 2.31 -1.33
CA THR A 50 6.74 3.61 -1.29
C THR A 50 7.84 3.58 -0.24
N PHE A 51 9.09 3.81 -0.64
CA PHE A 51 10.24 3.72 0.25
C PHE A 51 11.35 4.71 -0.14
N ILE A 52 12.15 5.07 0.86
CA ILE A 52 13.41 5.81 0.71
C ILE A 52 14.58 4.94 1.17
N GLN A 53 15.68 4.99 0.42
CA GLN A 53 16.91 4.30 0.81
C GLN A 53 17.64 5.13 1.87
N LEU A 54 18.01 4.50 2.97
CA LEU A 54 18.79 5.13 4.04
C LEU A 54 20.29 5.10 3.72
N ALA A 55 21.11 5.78 4.52
CA ALA A 55 22.56 5.77 4.32
C ALA A 55 23.13 4.33 4.35
N ALA A 56 24.21 4.08 3.61
CA ALA A 56 24.77 2.73 3.49
C ALA A 56 25.30 2.15 4.81
N ASP A 57 25.64 3.01 5.77
CA ASP A 57 26.09 2.67 7.13
C ASP A 57 24.96 2.70 8.16
N TYR A 58 23.72 3.01 7.74
CA TYR A 58 22.58 2.98 8.63
C TYR A 58 22.27 1.54 9.05
N ALA A 59 22.04 1.36 10.36
CA ALA A 59 21.43 0.18 10.93
C ALA A 59 20.43 0.60 12.03
N PRO A 60 19.22 0.01 12.07
CA PRO A 60 18.26 0.33 13.11
C PRO A 60 18.76 -0.15 14.47
N ALA A 61 18.53 0.67 15.50
CA ALA A 61 18.86 0.28 16.86
C ALA A 61 18.09 -0.99 17.28
N PRO A 62 18.66 -1.90 18.09
CA PRO A 62 17.98 -3.13 18.53
C PRO A 62 16.62 -2.88 19.19
N ALA A 63 16.47 -1.77 19.92
CA ALA A 63 15.22 -1.37 20.55
C ALA A 63 14.10 -1.04 19.53
N VAL A 64 14.46 -0.56 18.34
CA VAL A 64 13.50 -0.35 17.24
C VAL A 64 13.04 -1.70 16.72
N LEU A 65 13.99 -2.60 16.41
CA LEU A 65 13.69 -3.94 15.90
C LEU A 65 12.88 -4.80 16.88
N ALA A 66 13.05 -4.61 18.19
CA ALA A 66 12.30 -5.34 19.22
C ALA A 66 10.77 -5.13 19.16
N ASN A 67 10.32 -4.01 18.58
CA ASN A 67 8.90 -3.69 18.39
C ASN A 67 8.39 -4.09 17.00
N LEU A 68 9.23 -4.71 16.16
CA LEU A 68 8.93 -5.08 14.80
C LEU A 68 8.95 -6.61 14.63
N THR A 69 8.10 -7.11 13.75
CA THR A 69 8.11 -8.49 13.27
C THR A 69 8.78 -8.53 11.91
N ALA A 70 9.73 -9.45 11.74
CA ALA A 70 10.42 -9.68 10.48
C ALA A 70 9.64 -10.67 9.61
N PHE A 71 9.44 -10.30 8.34
CA PHE A 71 8.86 -11.13 7.31
C PHE A 71 9.90 -11.42 6.22
N PRO A 72 10.39 -12.66 6.09
CA PRO A 72 11.29 -13.05 5.02
C PRO A 72 10.57 -12.98 3.66
N PHE A 73 10.71 -11.85 2.97
CA PHE A 73 10.00 -11.59 1.71
C PHE A 73 10.60 -12.35 0.53
N SER A 74 11.93 -12.53 0.55
CA SER A 74 12.71 -13.35 -0.39
C SER A 74 14.06 -13.70 0.26
N LYS A 75 14.93 -14.43 -0.45
CA LYS A 75 16.32 -14.64 -0.01
C LYS A 75 17.09 -13.34 0.29
N ARG A 76 16.71 -12.24 -0.38
CA ARG A 76 17.43 -10.95 -0.31
C ARG A 76 16.75 -9.92 0.58
N LEU A 77 15.44 -10.03 0.77
CA LEU A 77 14.63 -8.95 1.31
C LEU A 77 13.89 -9.44 2.54
N THR A 78 14.05 -8.71 3.63
CA THR A 78 13.26 -8.85 4.85
C THR A 78 12.46 -7.57 5.06
N GLN A 79 11.18 -7.72 5.34
CA GLN A 79 10.25 -6.63 5.56
C GLN A 79 9.91 -6.58 7.05
N TYR A 80 9.91 -5.41 7.65
CA TYR A 80 9.70 -5.24 9.09
C TYR A 80 8.46 -4.40 9.33
N PHE A 81 7.50 -4.97 10.05
CA PHE A 81 6.24 -4.31 10.39
C PHE A 81 6.03 -4.27 11.90
N CYS A 82 5.25 -3.30 12.38
CA CYS A 82 4.95 -3.17 13.80
C CYS A 82 4.21 -4.41 14.31
N SER A 83 4.75 -5.07 15.33
CA SER A 83 4.17 -6.29 15.92
C SER A 83 2.81 -6.08 16.59
N THR A 84 2.35 -4.83 16.73
CA THR A 84 1.09 -4.47 17.38
C THR A 84 -0.01 -4.09 16.39
N CYS A 85 0.31 -3.27 15.37
CA CYS A 85 -0.70 -2.73 14.44
C CYS A 85 -0.47 -3.11 12.97
N GLY A 86 0.61 -3.82 12.65
CA GLY A 86 0.88 -4.28 11.29
C GLY A 86 1.50 -3.25 10.35
N THR A 87 1.71 -1.99 10.78
CA THR A 87 2.34 -0.96 9.92
C THR A 87 3.69 -1.41 9.39
N LEU A 88 3.89 -1.37 8.07
CA LEU A 88 5.19 -1.62 7.47
C LEU A 88 6.13 -0.44 7.74
N MET A 89 7.30 -0.70 8.34
CA MET A 89 8.19 0.34 8.86
C MET A 89 9.51 0.41 8.11
N LEU A 90 10.18 -0.74 7.92
CA LEU A 90 11.52 -0.82 7.36
C LEU A 90 11.61 -2.00 6.40
N SER A 91 12.51 -1.92 5.43
CA SER A 91 13.01 -3.07 4.69
C SER A 91 14.51 -3.20 4.84
N HIS A 92 14.98 -4.45 4.85
CA HIS A 92 16.38 -4.80 4.84
C HIS A 92 16.67 -5.65 3.62
N TYR A 93 17.59 -5.18 2.80
CA TYR A 93 17.93 -5.78 1.52
C TYR A 93 19.41 -6.15 1.45
N TRP A 94 19.68 -7.40 1.09
CA TRP A 94 21.01 -7.87 0.74
C TRP A 94 21.29 -7.66 -0.76
N LYS A 95 22.42 -7.03 -1.06
CA LYS A 95 22.90 -6.80 -2.44
C LYS A 95 23.14 -8.10 -3.20
N ASP A 96 23.32 -9.22 -2.51
CA ASP A 96 23.27 -10.56 -3.08
C ASP A 96 22.58 -11.50 -2.07
N GLY A 97 21.74 -12.42 -2.57
CA GLY A 97 20.94 -13.31 -1.72
C GLY A 97 21.69 -14.53 -1.21
N ASP A 98 22.80 -14.87 -1.87
CA ASP A 98 23.62 -16.03 -1.55
C ASP A 98 25.01 -15.59 -0.99
N ASP A 99 25.48 -14.36 -1.30
CA ASP A 99 26.73 -13.77 -0.77
C ASP A 99 26.51 -12.45 0.02
N ARG A 100 26.38 -12.55 1.35
CA ARG A 100 26.19 -11.38 2.22
C ARG A 100 27.38 -10.43 2.27
N SER A 101 28.57 -10.83 1.80
CA SER A 101 29.74 -9.95 1.75
C SER A 101 29.59 -8.82 0.71
N LYS A 102 28.62 -8.94 -0.21
CA LYS A 102 28.32 -7.91 -1.21
C LYS A 102 27.66 -6.66 -0.62
N GLY A 103 27.28 -6.71 0.65
CA GLY A 103 26.73 -5.60 1.41
C GLY A 103 25.21 -5.62 1.53
N GLU A 104 24.71 -4.71 2.36
CA GLU A 104 23.30 -4.57 2.70
C GLU A 104 22.83 -3.13 2.45
N GLN A 105 21.52 -2.94 2.56
CA GLN A 105 20.83 -1.66 2.46
C GLN A 105 19.59 -1.73 3.36
N TRP A 106 19.27 -0.61 4.00
CA TRP A 106 18.01 -0.43 4.69
C TRP A 106 17.19 0.64 4.00
N ASP A 107 15.88 0.44 3.97
CA ASP A 107 14.93 1.43 3.50
C ASP A 107 13.89 1.72 4.58
N ALA A 108 13.38 2.95 4.59
CA ALA A 108 12.25 3.35 5.42
C ALA A 108 10.99 3.52 4.57
N MET A 109 9.86 3.07 5.10
CA MET A 109 8.57 3.25 4.46
C MET A 109 8.09 4.68 4.66
N THR A 110 7.86 5.39 3.56
CA THR A 110 7.72 6.86 3.61
C THR A 110 6.44 7.32 4.30
N GLY A 111 5.37 6.51 4.21
CA GLY A 111 4.10 6.77 4.88
C GLY A 111 4.20 6.74 6.41
N THR A 112 5.33 6.30 6.98
CA THR A 112 5.60 6.34 8.43
C THR A 112 6.29 7.62 8.90
N LEU A 113 6.83 8.41 7.97
CA LEU A 113 7.62 9.61 8.28
C LEU A 113 6.70 10.75 8.72
N GLU A 114 7.05 11.44 9.80
CA GLU A 114 6.29 12.59 10.30
C GLU A 114 6.53 13.85 9.44
N GLN A 115 7.53 13.83 8.57
CA GLN A 115 7.91 14.90 7.67
C GLN A 115 8.27 14.35 6.29
N ALA A 116 7.66 14.93 5.26
CA ALA A 116 7.95 14.61 3.85
C ALA A 116 8.70 15.77 3.16
N ASP A 117 8.24 17.00 3.38
CA ASP A 117 8.80 18.20 2.76
C ASP A 117 10.29 18.37 3.10
N GLY A 118 11.10 18.47 2.04
CA GLY A 118 12.56 18.57 2.14
C GLY A 118 13.28 17.25 2.47
N ILE A 119 12.56 16.17 2.79
CA ILE A 119 13.16 14.89 3.17
C ILE A 119 13.36 13.98 1.96
N PHE A 120 12.37 13.89 1.07
CA PHE A 120 12.46 13.06 -0.11
C PHE A 120 11.70 13.64 -1.31
N GLU A 121 12.10 13.20 -2.50
CA GLU A 121 11.37 13.46 -3.74
C GLU A 121 11.11 12.14 -4.47
N LEU A 122 9.89 11.98 -4.99
CA LEU A 122 9.56 10.87 -5.88
C LEU A 122 10.36 11.01 -7.17
N GLN A 123 11.13 9.98 -7.53
CA GLN A 123 11.93 9.98 -8.76
C GLN A 123 11.51 8.89 -9.76
N SER A 124 11.00 7.76 -9.27
CA SER A 124 10.71 6.63 -10.15
C SER A 124 9.58 5.73 -9.67
N HIS A 125 8.78 5.29 -10.63
CA HIS A 125 8.06 4.03 -10.60
C HIS A 125 8.97 2.91 -11.10
N GLU A 126 9.08 1.82 -10.35
CA GLU A 126 9.89 0.65 -10.71
C GLU A 126 9.02 -0.61 -10.73
N PHE A 127 9.44 -1.61 -11.53
CA PHE A 127 8.68 -2.84 -11.76
C PHE A 127 7.26 -2.60 -12.28
N VAL A 128 7.06 -1.56 -13.09
CA VAL A 128 5.74 -1.22 -13.66
C VAL A 128 5.24 -2.33 -14.58
N ALA A 129 6.12 -3.11 -15.23
CA ALA A 129 5.71 -4.17 -16.13
C ALA A 129 4.83 -5.24 -15.44
N ASP A 130 5.02 -5.49 -14.15
CA ASP A 130 4.22 -6.43 -13.35
C ASP A 130 2.75 -6.01 -13.20
N THR A 131 2.43 -4.74 -13.43
CA THR A 131 1.03 -4.25 -13.40
C THR A 131 0.23 -4.70 -14.61
N LEU A 132 0.90 -4.98 -15.74
CA LEU A 132 0.33 -5.27 -17.06
C LEU A 132 -0.44 -4.13 -17.72
N ASP A 133 -0.80 -3.07 -16.98
CA ASP A 133 -1.61 -1.95 -17.47
C ASP A 133 -1.13 -0.58 -16.98
N GLY A 134 0.10 -0.50 -16.45
CA GLY A 134 0.67 0.72 -15.88
C GLY A 134 0.32 0.93 -14.41
N GLY A 135 -0.82 0.42 -13.96
CA GLY A 135 -1.29 0.53 -12.58
C GLY A 135 -1.23 1.96 -12.04
N GLN A 136 -0.80 2.11 -10.79
CA GLN A 136 -0.71 3.42 -10.12
C GLN A 136 0.31 4.38 -10.75
N ALA A 137 1.23 3.90 -11.58
CA ALA A 137 2.18 4.80 -12.26
C ALA A 137 1.47 5.81 -13.16
N ASP A 138 0.27 5.49 -13.66
CA ASP A 138 -0.56 6.40 -14.46
C ASP A 138 -1.24 7.50 -13.63
N PHE A 139 -1.40 7.29 -12.32
CA PHE A 139 -2.05 8.25 -11.43
C PHE A 139 -1.12 9.39 -11.02
N LEU A 140 0.20 9.17 -11.11
CA LEU A 140 1.21 10.14 -10.67
C LEU A 140 2.33 10.34 -11.71
N PRO A 141 2.01 10.91 -12.88
CA PRO A 141 2.99 11.12 -13.96
C PRO A 141 4.05 12.17 -13.63
N SER A 142 3.77 13.09 -12.69
CA SER A 142 4.66 14.18 -12.31
C SER A 142 4.39 14.68 -10.88
N VAL A 143 5.42 15.17 -10.19
CA VAL A 143 5.33 15.86 -8.90
C VAL A 143 6.09 17.17 -9.00
N ASN A 144 5.50 18.28 -8.54
CA ASN A 144 6.13 19.62 -8.58
C ASN A 144 6.69 20.01 -9.96
N GLY A 145 5.98 19.65 -11.03
CA GLY A 145 6.40 19.91 -12.42
C GLY A 145 7.52 19.01 -12.94
N LYS A 146 8.06 18.09 -12.13
CA LYS A 146 9.05 17.09 -12.54
C LYS A 146 8.35 15.81 -12.96
N ALA A 147 8.61 15.34 -14.17
CA ALA A 147 8.11 14.04 -14.64
C ALA A 147 8.75 12.90 -13.86
N ILE A 148 7.95 11.89 -13.50
CA ILE A 148 8.43 10.71 -12.78
C ILE A 148 8.81 9.63 -13.79
N SER A 149 10.03 9.11 -13.67
CA SER A 149 10.49 8.04 -14.55
C SER A 149 9.74 6.74 -14.29
N ARG A 150 9.44 5.98 -15.34
CA ARG A 150 8.64 4.73 -15.26
C ARG A 150 9.44 3.59 -15.83
N TRP A 151 9.88 2.67 -14.99
CA TRP A 151 10.76 1.58 -15.39
C TRP A 151 10.02 0.25 -15.39
N ALA A 152 10.22 -0.55 -16.44
CA ALA A 152 9.67 -1.90 -16.53
C ALA A 152 10.14 -2.78 -15.36
N GLY A 153 11.37 -2.56 -14.88
CA GLY A 153 12.01 -3.23 -13.76
C GLY A 153 12.85 -2.24 -12.94
N TRP A 154 14.12 -2.54 -12.76
CA TRP A 154 15.05 -1.71 -11.99
C TRP A 154 15.36 -0.38 -12.69
N PRO A 155 15.34 0.75 -11.97
CA PRO A 155 15.73 2.03 -12.54
C PRO A 155 17.15 2.05 -13.10
N GLY A 156 17.33 2.61 -14.29
CA GLY A 156 18.63 2.69 -14.98
C GLY A 156 19.14 1.37 -15.56
N LYS A 157 18.45 0.25 -15.35
CA LYS A 157 18.83 -1.07 -15.86
C LYS A 157 17.80 -1.68 -16.81
N SER A 158 16.53 -1.34 -16.62
CA SER A 158 15.42 -1.80 -17.47
C SER A 158 15.00 -0.71 -18.46
N GLU A 159 14.11 -1.03 -19.40
CA GLU A 159 13.53 0.00 -20.29
C GLU A 159 12.59 0.96 -19.55
N GLN A 160 12.46 2.18 -20.07
CA GLN A 160 11.43 3.11 -19.63
C GLN A 160 10.13 2.87 -20.39
N LEU A 161 9.01 2.92 -19.68
CA LEU A 161 7.68 2.69 -20.23
C LEU A 161 6.90 4.01 -20.36
N PRO A 162 6.13 4.20 -21.44
CA PRO A 162 5.32 5.40 -21.61
C PRO A 162 4.18 5.49 -20.59
N LEU A 163 3.57 6.68 -20.50
CA LEU A 163 2.28 6.89 -19.81
C LEU A 163 1.19 6.06 -20.51
N TYR A 164 0.29 5.44 -19.74
CA TYR A 164 -0.75 4.53 -20.27
C TYR A 164 -0.19 3.30 -21.00
N TRP A 165 1.02 2.87 -20.63
CA TRP A 165 1.59 1.63 -21.15
C TRP A 165 0.73 0.42 -20.76
N THR A 166 0.52 -0.47 -21.72
CA THR A 166 -0.11 -1.78 -21.49
C THR A 166 0.79 -2.89 -22.00
N SER A 167 0.90 -3.97 -21.24
CA SER A 167 1.68 -5.14 -21.63
C SER A 167 1.06 -5.83 -22.86
N PRO A 168 1.87 -6.25 -23.85
CA PRO A 168 1.39 -7.09 -24.93
C PRO A 168 0.90 -8.46 -24.44
N ASN A 169 1.35 -8.89 -23.24
CA ASN A 169 0.92 -10.13 -22.60
C ASN A 169 -0.32 -9.95 -21.72
N ARG A 170 -0.94 -8.76 -21.70
CA ARG A 170 -2.16 -8.54 -20.93
C ARG A 170 -3.28 -9.42 -21.49
N PRO A 171 -3.89 -10.30 -20.68
CA PRO A 171 -4.95 -11.17 -21.17
C PRO A 171 -6.16 -10.35 -21.61
N SER A 172 -6.80 -10.76 -22.71
CA SER A 172 -8.10 -10.19 -23.10
C SER A 172 -9.15 -10.67 -22.09
N ILE A 173 -9.56 -9.81 -21.17
CA ILE A 173 -10.61 -10.13 -20.22
C ILE A 173 -11.95 -10.06 -20.96
N ARG A 174 -12.61 -11.21 -21.13
CA ARG A 174 -14.03 -11.22 -21.52
C ARG A 174 -14.84 -10.92 -20.27
N GLU A 175 -15.65 -9.86 -20.32
CA GLU A 175 -16.55 -9.52 -19.22
C GLU A 175 -17.53 -10.68 -18.97
N SER A 176 -17.26 -11.48 -17.94
CA SER A 176 -18.16 -12.52 -17.45
C SER A 176 -18.66 -12.12 -16.07
N ARG A 177 -19.98 -12.17 -15.87
CA ARG A 177 -20.59 -11.97 -14.54
C ARG A 177 -20.20 -13.07 -13.53
N ALA A 178 -19.71 -14.22 -14.01
CA ALA A 178 -19.26 -15.32 -13.16
C ALA A 178 -17.79 -15.18 -12.70
N GLU A 179 -17.02 -14.26 -13.31
CA GLU A 179 -15.63 -14.03 -12.93
C GLU A 179 -15.56 -13.32 -11.57
N LYS A 180 -14.66 -13.81 -10.71
CA LYS A 180 -14.34 -13.19 -9.42
C LYS A 180 -12.87 -12.81 -9.37
N VAL A 181 -12.57 -11.72 -8.68
CA VAL A 181 -11.20 -11.34 -8.34
C VAL A 181 -10.78 -12.14 -7.12
N HIS A 182 -9.75 -12.97 -7.26
CA HIS A 182 -9.09 -13.61 -6.11
C HIS A 182 -8.14 -12.61 -5.46
N ALA A 183 -8.48 -12.14 -4.27
CA ALA A 183 -7.67 -11.24 -3.47
C ALA A 183 -6.92 -12.07 -2.42
N HIS A 184 -5.60 -11.95 -2.37
CA HIS A 184 -4.79 -12.64 -1.37
C HIS A 184 -3.55 -11.84 -0.98
N CYS A 185 -3.03 -12.09 0.22
CA CYS A 185 -1.75 -11.53 0.64
C CYS A 185 -0.59 -12.37 0.13
N LYS A 186 0.63 -11.82 0.17
CA LYS A 186 1.84 -12.51 -0.31
C LYS A 186 2.10 -13.86 0.39
N CYS A 187 1.78 -13.97 1.68
CA CYS A 187 1.99 -15.23 2.42
C CYS A 187 0.83 -16.22 2.29
N GLY A 188 -0.27 -15.83 1.63
CA GLY A 188 -1.48 -16.66 1.52
C GLY A 188 -2.28 -16.79 2.82
N GLY A 189 -1.86 -16.10 3.90
CA GLY A 189 -2.60 -16.10 5.16
C GLY A 189 -4.03 -15.57 4.98
N VAL A 190 -4.19 -14.52 4.18
CA VAL A 190 -5.46 -13.90 3.77
C VAL A 190 -5.78 -14.24 2.34
N GLN A 191 -7.01 -14.72 2.10
CA GLN A 191 -7.57 -14.96 0.77
C GLN A 191 -9.10 -14.81 0.79
N PHE A 192 -9.67 -14.25 -0.28
CA PHE A 192 -11.11 -14.14 -0.52
C PHE A 192 -11.38 -13.82 -2.00
N TRP A 193 -12.64 -13.95 -2.42
CA TRP A 193 -13.06 -13.71 -3.79
C TRP A 193 -14.09 -12.60 -3.84
N ILE A 194 -13.88 -11.64 -4.74
CA ILE A 194 -14.80 -10.51 -4.97
C ILE A 194 -15.55 -10.75 -6.28
N ALA A 195 -16.87 -10.88 -6.21
CA ALA A 195 -17.73 -10.94 -7.38
C ALA A 195 -17.86 -9.57 -8.05
N ARG A 196 -18.18 -9.56 -9.35
CA ARG A 196 -18.56 -8.32 -10.04
C ARG A 196 -19.87 -7.75 -9.47
N PRO A 197 -20.08 -6.43 -9.56
CA PRO A 197 -21.37 -5.82 -9.29
C PRO A 197 -22.53 -6.52 -9.99
N SER A 198 -23.64 -6.70 -9.27
CA SER A 198 -24.86 -7.33 -9.77
C SER A 198 -26.09 -6.77 -9.04
N GLU A 199 -27.30 -7.22 -9.40
CA GLU A 199 -28.54 -6.86 -8.69
C GLU A 199 -28.46 -7.18 -7.18
N ARG A 200 -27.67 -8.18 -6.80
CA ARG A 200 -27.43 -8.53 -5.40
C ARG A 200 -26.67 -7.43 -4.65
N SER A 201 -25.79 -6.70 -5.34
CA SER A 201 -25.03 -5.59 -4.78
C SER A 201 -25.94 -4.44 -4.34
N GLU A 202 -27.11 -4.29 -4.95
CA GLU A 202 -28.11 -3.26 -4.59
C GLU A 202 -28.87 -3.58 -3.29
N GLN A 203 -28.83 -4.84 -2.86
CA GLN A 203 -29.52 -5.29 -1.63
C GLN A 203 -28.76 -4.93 -0.36
N ALA A 204 -27.50 -4.53 -0.48
CA ALA A 204 -26.74 -4.02 0.66
C ALA A 204 -27.26 -2.66 1.11
N SER A 205 -26.94 -2.28 2.34
CA SER A 205 -27.27 -0.97 2.89
C SER A 205 -26.07 -0.43 3.64
N CYS A 206 -25.72 0.82 3.39
CA CYS A 206 -24.64 1.51 4.07
C CYS A 206 -24.94 3.01 4.13
N PRO A 207 -24.72 3.69 5.28
CA PRO A 207 -24.79 5.14 5.36
C PRO A 207 -23.88 5.82 4.33
N TRP A 208 -24.23 7.05 3.94
CA TRP A 208 -23.38 7.86 3.07
C TRP A 208 -22.00 8.09 3.70
N PRO A 209 -20.90 7.77 3.01
CA PRO A 209 -19.56 7.88 3.56
C PRO A 209 -19.08 9.33 3.52
N ASP A 210 -18.17 9.67 4.43
CA ASP A 210 -17.45 10.96 4.46
C ASP A 210 -16.77 11.30 3.12
N LEU A 211 -16.38 10.26 2.36
CA LEU A 211 -15.80 10.39 1.02
C LEU A 211 -16.73 11.08 0.01
N ILE A 212 -18.05 10.89 0.13
CA ILE A 212 -19.05 11.48 -0.77
C ILE A 212 -19.71 12.69 -0.12
N ILE A 213 -20.07 12.55 1.17
CA ILE A 213 -20.74 13.60 1.94
C ILE A 213 -19.92 13.82 3.20
N PRO A 214 -19.18 14.94 3.27
CA PRO A 214 -18.36 15.23 4.44
C PRO A 214 -19.18 15.18 5.73
N ASP A 215 -18.62 14.59 6.77
CA ASP A 215 -19.36 14.30 8.00
C ASP A 215 -19.76 15.57 8.76
N HIS A 216 -19.02 16.65 8.52
CA HIS A 216 -19.30 18.01 9.00
C HIS A 216 -20.26 18.80 8.10
N SER A 217 -20.76 18.21 7.01
CA SER A 217 -21.76 18.86 6.16
C SER A 217 -23.07 19.05 6.92
N THR A 218 -23.62 20.26 6.85
CA THR A 218 -24.93 20.59 7.40
C THR A 218 -26.07 20.37 6.40
N GLU A 219 -25.76 19.94 5.18
CA GLU A 219 -26.75 19.68 4.15
C GLU A 219 -27.58 18.43 4.47
N ALA A 220 -28.84 18.41 4.02
CA ALA A 220 -29.68 17.23 4.16
C ALA A 220 -29.07 16.08 3.36
N ARG A 221 -28.82 14.95 4.04
CA ARG A 221 -28.28 13.75 3.37
C ARG A 221 -29.33 13.22 2.36
N PRO A 222 -28.91 12.83 1.15
CA PRO A 222 -29.80 12.21 0.18
C PRO A 222 -30.46 10.93 0.73
N ALA A 223 -31.55 10.52 0.10
CA ALA A 223 -32.19 9.24 0.39
C ALA A 223 -31.18 8.07 0.28
N PRO A 224 -31.36 6.97 1.02
CA PRO A 224 -30.51 5.79 0.90
C PRO A 224 -30.39 5.32 -0.56
N ALA A 225 -29.17 5.03 -0.99
CA ALA A 225 -28.87 4.57 -2.33
C ALA A 225 -27.66 3.63 -2.32
N ALA A 226 -27.53 2.79 -3.35
CA ALA A 226 -26.36 1.95 -3.58
C ALA A 226 -25.18 2.77 -4.13
N TRP A 227 -24.71 3.75 -3.36
CA TRP A 227 -23.66 4.70 -3.77
C TRP A 227 -22.31 4.05 -4.06
N TRP A 228 -22.09 2.81 -3.59
CA TRP A 228 -20.93 2.01 -3.95
C TRP A 228 -20.97 1.50 -5.40
N LEU A 229 -22.10 1.60 -6.10
CA LEU A 229 -22.23 1.21 -7.50
C LEU A 229 -21.99 2.41 -8.43
N CYS A 230 -20.98 2.27 -9.28
CA CYS A 230 -20.56 3.26 -10.27
C CYS A 230 -20.76 2.73 -11.70
N ASP A 231 -20.68 3.62 -12.69
CA ASP A 231 -20.69 3.26 -14.12
C ASP A 231 -21.91 2.40 -14.50
N GLY A 232 -23.10 2.84 -14.06
CA GLY A 232 -24.35 2.11 -14.28
C GLY A 232 -24.39 0.72 -13.62
N GLY A 233 -23.76 0.57 -12.45
CA GLY A 233 -23.73 -0.68 -11.71
C GLY A 233 -22.72 -1.70 -12.23
N LYS A 234 -21.67 -1.25 -12.94
CA LYS A 234 -20.62 -2.13 -13.49
C LYS A 234 -19.32 -2.12 -12.69
N LYS A 235 -19.14 -1.12 -11.83
CA LYS A 235 -17.93 -0.94 -11.02
C LYS A 235 -18.28 -0.63 -9.58
N PHE A 236 -17.48 -1.11 -8.64
CA PHE A 236 -17.52 -0.60 -7.28
C PHE A 236 -16.81 0.74 -7.19
N LEU A 237 -17.31 1.64 -6.35
CA LEU A 237 -16.66 2.89 -6.01
C LEU A 237 -15.30 2.57 -5.37
N ALA A 238 -14.25 3.19 -5.90
CA ALA A 238 -12.91 3.12 -5.35
C ALA A 238 -12.38 4.52 -5.08
N GLY A 239 -11.44 4.62 -4.14
CA GLY A 239 -10.84 5.87 -3.74
C GLY A 239 -9.40 5.67 -3.29
N VAL A 240 -8.72 6.80 -3.09
CA VAL A 240 -7.37 6.86 -2.55
C VAL A 240 -7.38 7.83 -1.37
N CYS A 241 -6.76 7.43 -0.27
CA CYS A 241 -6.62 8.29 0.90
C CYS A 241 -5.17 8.44 1.31
N ALA A 242 -4.81 9.67 1.68
CA ALA A 242 -3.47 10.05 2.14
C ALA A 242 -3.49 10.56 3.59
N CYS A 243 -4.58 10.34 4.34
CA CYS A 243 -4.67 10.86 5.70
C CYS A 243 -3.67 10.15 6.64
N ASN A 244 -3.32 10.81 7.74
CA ASN A 244 -2.40 10.24 8.74
C ASN A 244 -2.83 8.85 9.22
N SER A 245 -4.14 8.58 9.36
CA SER A 245 -4.61 7.26 9.78
C SER A 245 -4.28 6.19 8.75
N CYS A 246 -4.48 6.45 7.45
CA CYS A 246 -4.28 5.47 6.39
C CYS A 246 -2.81 5.27 6.04
N ARG A 247 -2.02 6.34 5.97
CA ARG A 247 -0.59 6.23 5.69
C ARG A 247 0.17 5.54 6.83
N LEU A 248 -0.18 5.84 8.09
CA LEU A 248 0.45 5.22 9.25
C LEU A 248 -0.02 3.78 9.47
N ASP A 249 -1.22 3.41 9.03
CA ASP A 249 -1.68 2.01 9.12
C ASP A 249 -0.90 1.11 8.15
N THR A 250 -0.66 1.58 6.94
CA THR A 250 -0.04 0.79 5.86
C THR A 250 1.47 0.96 5.78
N GLY A 251 1.98 2.11 6.22
CA GLY A 251 3.34 2.58 5.96
C GLY A 251 3.51 3.24 4.59
N MET A 252 2.46 3.36 3.79
CA MET A 252 2.54 3.87 2.40
C MET A 252 1.98 5.29 2.32
N GLU A 253 2.45 6.11 1.35
CA GLU A 253 1.92 7.48 1.17
C GLU A 253 0.40 7.51 0.91
N TRP A 254 -0.09 6.49 0.22
CA TRP A 254 -1.49 6.42 -0.21
C TRP A 254 -2.06 5.03 -0.01
N MET A 255 -3.27 4.97 0.53
CA MET A 255 -4.05 3.75 0.63
C MET A 255 -5.19 3.78 -0.41
N PRO A 256 -5.11 2.99 -1.48
CA PRO A 256 -6.24 2.74 -2.36
C PRO A 256 -7.20 1.73 -1.74
N TRP A 257 -8.51 1.94 -1.87
CA TRP A 257 -9.54 1.00 -1.44
C TRP A 257 -10.75 1.01 -2.35
N ALA A 258 -11.62 0.00 -2.20
CA ALA A 258 -12.91 -0.08 -2.87
C ALA A 258 -14.03 -0.39 -1.86
N PHE A 259 -15.22 0.15 -2.11
CA PHE A 259 -16.43 -0.14 -1.35
C PHE A 259 -17.13 -1.35 -1.95
N VAL A 260 -16.81 -2.52 -1.41
CA VAL A 260 -17.38 -3.80 -1.84
C VAL A 260 -18.37 -4.27 -0.76
N PRO A 261 -19.65 -4.45 -1.09
CA PRO A 261 -20.61 -5.06 -0.17
C PRO A 261 -20.17 -6.46 0.26
N ALA A 262 -20.35 -6.80 1.54
CA ALA A 262 -20.00 -8.13 2.06
C ALA A 262 -20.74 -9.27 1.32
N ILE A 263 -21.94 -9.01 0.80
CA ILE A 263 -22.71 -9.96 0.00
C ILE A 263 -22.00 -10.34 -1.31
N ASP A 264 -21.06 -9.51 -1.78
CA ASP A 264 -20.26 -9.75 -2.99
C ASP A 264 -18.88 -10.36 -2.71
N ILE A 265 -18.62 -10.74 -1.46
CA ILE A 265 -17.36 -11.36 -1.03
C ILE A 265 -17.64 -12.79 -0.56
N THR A 266 -16.81 -13.73 -1.02
CA THR A 266 -16.86 -15.14 -0.62
C THR A 266 -15.50 -15.62 -0.12
N LEU A 267 -15.49 -16.58 0.81
CA LEU A 267 -14.27 -17.17 1.38
C LEU A 267 -13.76 -18.38 0.59
N ASP A 268 -14.49 -18.77 -0.46
CA ASP A 268 -14.19 -19.82 -1.41
C ASP A 268 -14.35 -19.32 -2.86
N ALA A 269 -13.76 -20.05 -3.81
CA ALA A 269 -13.79 -19.69 -5.22
C ALA A 269 -15.18 -19.91 -5.83
N GLU A 270 -15.87 -20.96 -5.38
CA GLU A 270 -17.19 -21.40 -5.81
C GLU A 270 -18.26 -20.36 -5.43
N GLY A 271 -18.12 -19.76 -4.25
CA GLY A 271 -19.00 -18.73 -3.72
C GLY A 271 -20.09 -19.26 -2.81
N ASP A 272 -19.87 -20.45 -2.27
CA ASP A 272 -20.79 -21.13 -1.37
C ASP A 272 -20.55 -20.71 0.09
N VAL A 273 -19.40 -20.10 0.39
CA VAL A 273 -19.05 -19.62 1.73
C VAL A 273 -19.11 -18.09 1.78
N PRO A 274 -20.17 -17.50 2.37
CA PRO A 274 -20.29 -16.05 2.52
C PRO A 274 -19.16 -15.47 3.38
N PHE A 275 -18.84 -14.20 3.13
CA PHE A 275 -17.90 -13.47 3.98
C PHE A 275 -18.43 -13.30 5.41
N SER A 276 -17.57 -13.56 6.40
CA SER A 276 -17.84 -13.32 7.81
C SER A 276 -16.56 -12.92 8.54
N LEU A 277 -16.66 -12.07 9.55
CA LEU A 277 -15.56 -11.72 10.45
C LEU A 277 -15.67 -12.50 11.78
N PRO A 278 -14.56 -12.91 12.41
CA PRO A 278 -13.19 -12.84 11.89
C PRO A 278 -12.99 -13.82 10.71
N PHE A 279 -12.06 -13.50 9.79
CA PHE A 279 -11.63 -14.47 8.78
C PHE A 279 -10.10 -14.56 8.75
N SER A 280 -9.61 -15.73 8.33
CA SER A 280 -8.19 -15.93 8.05
C SER A 280 -7.30 -15.70 9.31
N THR A 281 -6.05 -15.28 9.14
CA THR A 281 -5.05 -15.01 10.17
C THR A 281 -5.12 -13.58 10.72
N LEU A 282 -6.13 -12.79 10.32
CA LEU A 282 -6.27 -11.40 10.76
C LEU A 282 -6.79 -11.32 12.20
N ARG A 283 -6.31 -10.31 12.93
CA ARG A 283 -6.69 -9.97 14.30
C ARG A 283 -7.30 -8.58 14.32
N ALA A 284 -8.41 -8.45 15.04
CA ALA A 284 -9.04 -7.15 15.24
C ALA A 284 -8.29 -6.34 16.30
N TYR A 285 -8.13 -5.05 16.06
CA TYR A 285 -7.69 -4.09 17.07
C TYR A 285 -8.41 -2.75 16.89
N THR A 286 -8.58 -2.01 17.99
CA THR A 286 -9.18 -0.68 17.96
C THR A 286 -8.09 0.36 17.75
N SER A 287 -8.13 1.07 16.63
CA SER A 287 -7.11 2.07 16.28
C SER A 287 -7.46 3.48 16.76
N SER A 288 -8.75 3.79 16.87
CA SER A 288 -9.31 5.00 17.47
C SER A 288 -10.75 4.72 17.90
N PRO A 289 -11.41 5.60 18.69
CA PRO A 289 -12.81 5.42 19.06
C PRO A 289 -13.67 5.10 17.83
N HIS A 290 -14.43 4.01 17.90
CA HIS A 290 -15.30 3.51 16.82
C HIS A 290 -14.61 2.99 15.55
N VAL A 291 -13.28 2.89 15.51
CA VAL A 291 -12.53 2.38 14.35
C VAL A 291 -11.83 1.06 14.70
N ILE A 292 -12.40 -0.04 14.19
CA ILE A 292 -11.81 -1.38 14.26
C ILE A 292 -11.03 -1.65 12.97
N ARG A 293 -9.79 -2.08 13.12
CA ARG A 293 -8.91 -2.51 12.02
C ARG A 293 -8.58 -3.98 12.19
N TRP A 294 -8.20 -4.62 11.09
CA TRP A 294 -7.83 -6.03 11.04
C TRP A 294 -6.41 -6.14 10.47
N SER A 295 -5.46 -6.57 11.30
CA SER A 295 -4.03 -6.75 10.92
C SER A 295 -3.51 -8.10 11.43
N TYR A 296 -2.33 -8.52 10.96
CA TYR A 296 -1.66 -9.74 11.45
C TYR A 296 -1.15 -9.56 12.90
#